data_AF-A0A7Y4S1G7-F1
#
_entry.id   AF-A0A7Y4S1G7-F1
#
_cell.length_a   1.000
_cell.length_b   1.000
_cell.length_c   1.000
_cell.angle_alpha   90.00
_cell.angle_beta   90.00
_cell.angle_gamma   90.00
#
_symmetry.space_group_name_H-M   'P 1'
#
loop_
_entity.id
_entity.type
_entity.pdbx_description
1 polymer ?
#
loop_
_entity_poly.entity_id
_entity_poly.type
_entity_poly.pdbx_seq_one_letter_code
_entity_poly.pdbx_strand_id
1 'polypeptide(L)'
;MFDPKTIDDIASRLADSIPSSLQNLKEDFEKNFHAILQSTLSKLDLVTREEFEVQKAVLAKTRAKLDALEKRIADLEQINLTPADK
;
A
#
# COMPACT_ATOMS: atom_id res chain seq x y z
N MET A 1 2.65 10.58 5.58
CA MET A 1 2.68 11.58 4.51
C MET A 1 3.67 11.12 3.45
N PHE A 2 3.37 11.21 2.16
CA PHE A 2 4.39 11.00 1.12
C PHE A 2 5.47 12.08 1.28
N ASP A 3 6.73 11.67 1.36
CA ASP A 3 7.84 12.56 1.71
C ASP A 3 8.47 13.10 0.42
N PRO A 4 8.53 14.43 0.21
CA PRO A 4 9.18 15.04 -0.96
C PRO A 4 10.58 14.49 -1.24
N LYS A 5 11.31 14.12 -0.19
CA LYS A 5 12.65 13.50 -0.28
C LYS A 5 12.68 12.23 -1.12
N THR A 6 11.60 11.44 -1.10
CA THR A 6 11.52 10.22 -1.91
C THR A 6 11.37 10.52 -3.41
N ILE A 7 10.71 11.63 -3.75
CA ILE A 7 10.58 12.08 -5.15
C ILE A 7 11.93 12.64 -5.62
N ASP A 8 12.61 13.41 -4.77
CA ASP A 8 13.95 13.92 -5.05
C ASP A 8 14.96 12.79 -5.28
N ASP A 9 14.94 11.74 -4.45
CA ASP A 9 15.83 10.59 -4.61
C ASP A 9 15.57 9.83 -5.93
N ILE A 10 14.31 9.72 -6.37
CA ILE A 10 13.95 9.09 -7.64
C ILE A 10 14.39 9.97 -8.82
N ALA A 11 14.14 11.27 -8.75
CA ALA A 11 14.54 12.24 -9.78
C ALA A 11 16.06 12.28 -9.94
N SER A 12 16.81 12.30 -8.82
CA SER A 12 18.27 12.30 -8.79
C SER A 12 18.85 11.02 -9.43
N ARG A 13 18.34 9.84 -9.07
CA ARG A 13 18.77 8.56 -9.68
C ARG A 13 18.49 8.49 -11.19
N LEU A 14 17.36 9.05 -11.63
CA LEU A 14 17.03 9.17 -13.05
C LEU A 14 17.98 10.14 -13.77
N ALA A 15 18.30 11.27 -13.13
CA ALA A 15 19.25 12.25 -13.66
C ALA A 15 20.68 11.69 -13.74
N ASP A 16 21.08 10.83 -12.80
CA ASP A 16 22.37 10.14 -12.80
C ASP A 16 22.47 9.04 -13.87
N SER A 17 21.32 8.58 -14.38
CA SER A 17 21.24 7.62 -15.48
C SER A 17 21.36 8.27 -16.86
N ILE A 18 21.45 9.61 -16.93
CA ILE A 18 21.57 10.36 -18.19
C ILE A 18 23.02 10.25 -18.73
N PRO A 19 23.21 9.98 -20.03
CA PRO A 19 24.53 9.92 -20.66
C PRO A 19 25.34 11.20 -20.44
N SER A 20 26.66 11.06 -20.24
CA SER A 20 27.59 12.19 -19.99
C SER A 20 27.57 13.26 -21.09
N SER A 21 27.20 12.90 -22.32
CA SER A 21 26.97 13.79 -23.46
C SER A 21 25.89 14.87 -23.22
N LEU A 22 25.00 14.67 -22.25
CA LEU A 22 23.86 15.55 -21.95
C LEU A 22 23.96 16.18 -20.54
N GLN A 23 25.13 16.13 -19.90
CA GLN A 23 25.33 16.68 -18.55
C GLN A 23 24.95 18.16 -18.41
N ASN A 24 25.15 18.97 -19.45
CA ASN A 24 24.77 20.39 -19.45
C ASN A 24 23.26 20.61 -19.40
N LEU A 25 22.45 19.58 -19.70
CA LEU A 25 20.98 19.60 -19.61
C LEU A 25 20.47 18.85 -18.38
N LYS A 26 21.35 18.29 -17.54
CA LYS A 26 20.97 17.46 -16.39
C LYS A 26 20.03 18.19 -15.45
N GLU A 27 20.35 19.44 -15.12
CA GLU A 27 19.58 20.24 -14.16
C GLU A 27 18.17 20.58 -14.67
N ASP A 28 18.04 20.85 -15.98
CA ASP A 28 16.74 21.11 -16.62
C ASP A 28 15.90 19.83 -16.75
N PHE A 29 16.56 18.69 -17.00
CA PHE A 29 15.90 17.39 -16.99
C PHE A 29 15.41 17.03 -15.59
N GLU A 30 16.24 17.23 -14.55
CA GLU A 30 15.88 16.95 -13.16
C GLU A 30 14.65 17.74 -12.73
N LYS A 31 14.60 19.05 -13.02
CA LYS A 31 13.44 19.91 -12.73
C LYS A 31 12.18 19.45 -13.48
N ASN A 32 12.30 19.11 -14.76
CA ASN A 32 11.17 18.59 -15.54
C ASN A 32 10.69 17.22 -15.05
N PHE A 33 11.61 16.31 -14.71
CA PHE A 33 11.27 15.01 -14.15
C PHE A 33 10.58 15.12 -12.80
N HIS A 34 11.06 16.01 -11.92
CA HIS A 34 10.43 16.26 -10.63
C HIS A 34 8.98 16.74 -10.80
N ALA A 35 8.74 17.70 -11.70
CA ALA A 35 7.39 18.19 -11.99
C ALA A 35 6.47 17.11 -12.58
N ILE A 36 6.98 16.26 -13.49
CA ILE A 36 6.23 15.15 -14.09
C ILE A 36 5.92 14.09 -13.02
N LEU A 37 6.89 13.70 -12.20
CA LEU A 37 6.71 12.73 -11.12
C LEU A 37 5.69 13.24 -10.10
N GLN A 38 5.78 14.50 -9.69
CA GLN A 38 4.81 15.09 -8.79
C GLN A 38 3.40 15.11 -9.41
N SER A 39 3.27 15.53 -10.67
CA SER A 39 1.98 15.57 -11.38
C SER A 39 1.35 14.17 -11.56
N THR A 40 2.17 13.17 -11.90
CA THR A 40 1.69 11.79 -12.09
C THR A 40 1.32 11.15 -10.76
N LEU A 41 2.14 11.34 -9.73
CA LEU A 41 1.90 10.81 -8.39
C LEU A 41 0.65 11.45 -7.75
N SER A 42 0.39 12.74 -7.99
CA SER A 42 -0.86 13.39 -7.58
C SER A 42 -2.11 12.93 -8.35
N LYS A 43 -1.94 12.34 -9.54
CA LYS A 43 -3.05 11.76 -10.34
C LYS A 43 -3.33 10.31 -9.97
N LEU A 44 -2.45 9.65 -9.23
CA LEU A 44 -2.75 8.34 -8.66
C LEU A 44 -3.66 8.54 -7.44
N ASP A 45 -4.67 7.70 -7.29
CA ASP A 45 -5.56 7.67 -6.12
C ASP A 45 -4.79 7.15 -4.89
N LEU A 46 -3.81 7.92 -4.43
CA LEU A 46 -2.94 7.56 -3.34
C LEU A 46 -3.66 7.77 -2.02
N VAL A 47 -3.85 6.67 -1.30
CA VAL A 47 -4.26 6.72 0.11
C VAL A 47 -3.09 7.11 0.97
N THR A 48 -3.34 7.89 2.01
CA THR A 48 -2.32 8.20 3.00
C THR A 48 -1.90 6.92 3.73
N ARG A 49 -0.66 6.93 4.25
CA ARG A 49 -0.18 5.78 5.03
C ARG A 49 -1.05 5.53 6.28
N GLU A 50 -1.59 6.56 6.90
CA GLU A 50 -2.49 6.43 8.04
C GLU A 50 -3.79 5.73 7.65
N GLU A 51 -4.42 6.13 6.54
CA GLU A 51 -5.62 5.47 6.02
C GLU A 51 -5.36 3.99 5.68
N PHE A 52 -4.21 3.70 5.08
CA PHE A 52 -3.81 2.31 4.79
C PHE A 52 -3.68 1.47 6.06
N GLU A 53 -3.00 1.98 7.10
CA GLU A 53 -2.85 1.25 8.37
C GLU A 53 -4.20 1.07 9.08
N VAL A 54 -5.12 2.06 8.99
CA VAL A 54 -6.49 1.92 9.50
C VAL A 54 -7.23 0.80 8.78
N GLN A 55 -7.21 0.76 7.45
CA GLN A 55 -7.86 -0.31 6.68
C GLN A 55 -7.28 -1.69 6.99
N LYS A 56 -5.95 -1.78 7.14
CA LYS A 56 -5.27 -3.00 7.55
C LYS A 56 -5.70 -3.48 8.95
N ALA A 57 -5.86 -2.57 9.90
CA ALA A 57 -6.34 -2.88 11.23
C ALA A 57 -7.82 -3.36 11.22
N VAL A 58 -8.67 -2.72 10.41
CA VAL A 58 -10.05 -3.17 10.19
C VAL A 58 -10.07 -4.59 9.63
N LEU A 59 -9.26 -4.88 8.61
CA LEU A 59 -9.16 -6.21 8.02
C LEU A 59 -8.65 -7.28 9.00
N ALA A 60 -7.67 -6.94 9.84
CA ALA A 60 -7.20 -7.85 10.89
C ALA A 60 -8.32 -8.18 11.89
N LYS A 61 -9.09 -7.17 12.29
CA LYS A 61 -10.23 -7.34 13.20
C LYS A 61 -11.36 -8.16 12.59
N THR A 62 -11.66 -8.00 11.30
CA THR A 62 -12.69 -8.79 10.63
C THR A 62 -12.28 -10.25 10.50
N ARG A 63 -11.01 -10.54 10.17
CA ARG A 63 -10.48 -11.92 10.19
C ARG A 63 -10.62 -12.58 11.55
N ALA A 64 -10.19 -11.91 12.62
CA ALA A 64 -10.33 -12.45 13.98
C ALA A 64 -11.80 -12.76 14.36
N LYS A 65 -12.75 -11.91 13.92
CA LYS A 65 -14.17 -12.16 14.12
C LYS A 65 -14.69 -13.33 13.28
N LEU A 66 -14.22 -13.47 12.04
CA LEU A 66 -14.56 -14.58 11.16
C LEU A 66 -14.13 -15.90 11.80
N ASP A 67 -12.87 -16.00 12.22
CA ASP A 67 -12.32 -17.21 12.87
C ASP A 67 -13.12 -17.59 14.13
N ALA A 68 -13.55 -16.60 14.91
CA ALA A 68 -14.37 -16.83 16.10
C ALA A 68 -15.78 -17.35 15.75
N LEU A 69 -16.39 -16.84 14.67
CA LEU A 69 -17.68 -17.32 14.20
C LEU A 69 -17.57 -18.73 13.61
N GLU A 70 -16.53 -19.02 12.83
CA GLU A 70 -16.26 -20.36 12.31
C GLU A 70 -16.13 -21.39 13.43
N LYS A 71 -15.40 -21.07 14.51
CA LYS A 71 -15.32 -21.93 15.70
C LYS A 71 -16.69 -22.16 16.34
N ARG A 72 -17.47 -21.10 16.54
CA ARG A 72 -18.81 -21.23 17.12
C ARG A 72 -19.73 -22.09 16.26
N ILE A 73 -19.63 -21.98 14.94
CA ILE A 73 -20.41 -22.83 14.01
C ILE A 73 -19.95 -24.28 14.14
N ALA A 74 -18.65 -24.55 14.13
CA ALA A 74 -18.12 -25.90 14.30
C ALA A 74 -18.56 -26.53 15.63
N ASP A 75 -18.52 -25.78 16.72
CA ASP A 75 -18.99 -26.25 18.04
C ASP A 75 -20.49 -26.59 18.00
N LEU A 76 -21.32 -25.75 17.38
CA LEU A 76 -22.75 -25.98 17.23
C LEU A 76 -23.07 -27.17 16.31
N GLU A 77 -22.32 -27.33 15.22
CA GLU A 77 -22.43 -28.49 14.33
C GLU A 77 -22.07 -29.78 15.08
N GLN A 78 -21.03 -29.77 15.91
CA GLN A 78 -20.68 -30.92 16.76
C GLN A 78 -21.78 -31.25 17.77
N ILE A 79 -22.36 -30.24 18.42
CA ILE A 79 -23.47 -30.42 19.37
C ILE A 79 -24.71 -31.02 18.67
N ASN A 80 -25.03 -30.57 17.45
CA ASN A 80 -26.16 -31.10 16.68
C ASN A 80 -25.89 -32.46 16.01
N LEU A 81 -24.61 -32.84 15.83
CA LEU A 81 -24.21 -34.16 15.34
C LEU A 81 -24.11 -35.23 16.43
N THR A 82 -24.21 -34.86 17.72
CA THR A 82 -24.41 -35.85 18.78
C THR A 82 -25.82 -36.43 18.66
N PRO A 83 -25.96 -37.73 18.33
CA PRO A 83 -27.28 -38.30 18.09
C PRO A 83 -28.05 -38.34 19.41
N ALA A 84 -29.25 -37.76 19.39
CA ALA A 84 -30.31 -38.03 20.35
C ALA A 84 -30.86 -39.46 20.16
N ASP A 85 -29.97 -40.46 20.13
CA ASP A 85 -30.29 -41.88 20.07
C ASP A 85 -29.43 -42.64 21.08
N LYS A 86 -29.87 -42.60 22.34
CA LYS A 86 -29.91 -43.75 23.27
C LYS A 86 -30.75 -43.40 24.50
#